data_AF-A0A7C6BCA8-F1
#
_entry.id   AF-A0A7C6BCA8-F1
#
_cell.length_a   1.000
_cell.length_b   1.000
_cell.length_c   1.000
_cell.angle_alpha   90.00
_cell.angle_beta   90.00
_cell.angle_gamma   90.00
#
_symmetry.space_group_name_H-M   'P 1'
#
loop_
_entity.id
_entity.type
_entity.pdbx_description
1 polymer ?
#
loop_
_entity_poly.entity_id
_entity_poly.type
_entity_poly.pdbx_seq_one_letter_code
_entity_poly.pdbx_strand_id
1 'polypeptide(L)'
;MDYCVSYHPISKEQMRAWYFDVFEDLGAAQDLTLRIPEKQLKENSLEEVEAFYKEKYIDMMKRSRDLDYDNFNRWHGYFLAIVQGFFEQFYFVYGSAVSGILDNGFKNTYFTAWEDVIEADYIEDLYSTSKLNGPFSAGAYMSPEQVKQLLHDYENDPEIKDLLEEQFENRRIDAFMAALKYASENNQGLIEASKIIDQSEEIFEEPLCYSNVFNCDILSSAIYTAELSEHYEEIYKGMGD
;
A
#
# COMPACT_ATOMS: atom_id res chain seq x y z
N MET A 1 -11.17 -0.72 12.55
CA MET A 1 -11.11 -0.20 11.17
C MET A 1 -11.39 -1.41 10.33
N ASP A 2 -12.39 -1.36 9.46
CA ASP A 2 -12.96 -2.60 8.90
C ASP A 2 -12.68 -2.66 7.41
N TYR A 3 -11.42 -2.39 7.06
CA TYR A 3 -10.94 -2.46 5.68
C TYR A 3 -9.44 -2.79 5.64
N CYS A 4 -8.98 -3.26 4.48
CA CYS A 4 -7.57 -3.52 4.22
C CYS A 4 -6.77 -2.22 4.14
N VAL A 5 -5.63 -2.22 4.82
CA VAL A 5 -4.59 -1.20 4.69
C VAL A 5 -3.40 -1.85 4.02
N SER A 6 -2.88 -1.24 2.97
CA SER A 6 -1.75 -1.73 2.20
C SER A 6 -0.51 -0.85 2.35
N TYR A 7 0.65 -1.46 2.17
CA TYR A 7 1.96 -0.83 2.28
C TYR A 7 2.74 -1.05 0.99
N HIS A 8 3.19 0.05 0.39
CA HIS A 8 3.71 0.12 -0.96
C HIS A 8 5.14 0.69 -0.95
N PRO A 9 6.16 -0.18 -1.04
CA PRO A 9 7.56 0.24 -1.19
C PRO A 9 7.77 1.04 -2.47
N ILE A 10 8.29 2.27 -2.37
CA ILE A 10 8.52 3.12 -3.54
C ILE A 10 9.54 4.24 -3.27
N SER A 11 10.41 4.53 -4.24
CA SER A 11 11.34 5.67 -4.23
C SER A 11 10.73 6.92 -4.87
N LYS A 12 11.34 8.10 -4.66
CA LYS A 12 10.89 9.34 -5.30
C LYS A 12 11.00 9.27 -6.83
N GLU A 13 12.06 8.65 -7.33
CA GLU A 13 12.28 8.43 -8.77
C GLU A 13 11.20 7.53 -9.36
N GLN A 14 10.79 6.49 -8.63
CA GLN A 14 9.69 5.61 -9.03
C GLN A 14 8.33 6.32 -8.98
N MET A 15 8.05 7.15 -7.97
CA MET A 15 6.84 7.99 -7.94
C MET A 15 6.76 8.88 -9.18
N ARG A 16 7.86 9.53 -9.54
CA ARG A 16 7.96 10.37 -10.74
C ARG A 16 7.70 9.54 -12.00
N ALA A 17 8.50 8.51 -12.23
CA ALA A 17 8.49 7.74 -13.48
C ALA A 17 7.19 6.95 -13.69
N TRP A 18 6.65 6.35 -12.62
CA TRP A 18 5.49 5.47 -12.74
C TRP A 18 4.16 6.21 -12.66
N TYR A 19 4.12 7.40 -12.05
CA TYR A 19 2.89 8.14 -11.88
C TYR A 19 2.94 9.54 -12.49
N PHE A 20 3.78 10.46 -12.00
CA PHE A 20 3.69 11.88 -12.40
C PHE A 20 4.03 12.11 -13.88
N ASP A 21 5.10 11.50 -14.40
CA ASP A 21 5.45 11.62 -15.83
C ASP A 21 4.32 11.08 -16.73
N VAL A 22 3.66 10.00 -16.30
CA VAL A 22 2.54 9.38 -17.03
C VAL A 22 1.24 10.17 -16.86
N PHE A 23 1.09 10.85 -15.72
CA PHE A 23 -0.02 11.76 -15.46
C PHE A 23 0.03 12.97 -16.39
N GLU A 24 1.22 13.51 -16.65
CA GLU A 24 1.44 14.55 -17.67
C GLU A 24 1.20 13.99 -19.08
N ASP A 25 1.94 12.95 -19.46
CA ASP A 25 1.88 12.32 -20.78
C ASP A 25 1.62 10.80 -20.68
N LEU A 26 0.41 10.38 -21.05
CA LEU A 26 0.06 8.95 -21.10
C LEU A 26 1.00 8.13 -22.02
N GLY A 27 1.67 8.78 -22.98
CA GLY A 27 2.68 8.16 -23.83
C GLY A 27 3.89 7.61 -23.07
N ALA A 28 4.28 8.25 -21.96
CA ALA A 28 5.40 7.81 -21.12
C ALA A 28 5.17 6.42 -20.51
N ALA A 29 3.92 5.95 -20.44
CA ALA A 29 3.62 4.59 -20.04
C ALA A 29 4.27 3.55 -20.97
N GLN A 30 4.45 3.81 -22.27
CA GLN A 30 4.87 2.80 -23.24
C GLN A 30 6.25 2.20 -22.94
N ASP A 31 7.14 2.99 -22.34
CA ASP A 31 8.52 2.60 -22.06
C ASP A 31 8.68 1.87 -20.71
N LEU A 32 7.62 1.77 -19.90
CA LEU A 32 7.67 1.14 -18.60
C LEU A 32 7.37 -0.36 -18.68
N THR A 33 8.16 -1.18 -17.98
CA THR A 33 7.94 -2.63 -17.85
C THR A 33 7.21 -2.93 -16.54
N LEU A 34 6.13 -3.72 -16.60
CA LEU A 34 5.41 -4.12 -15.39
C LEU A 34 6.09 -5.32 -14.72
N ARG A 35 5.85 -5.50 -13.42
CA ARG A 35 6.24 -6.71 -12.72
C ARG A 35 5.17 -7.77 -12.89
N ILE A 36 5.52 -8.86 -13.57
CA ILE A 36 4.67 -10.04 -13.74
C ILE A 36 5.30 -11.25 -13.02
N PRO A 37 4.84 -11.59 -11.81
CA PRO A 37 5.25 -12.81 -11.11
C PRO A 37 4.99 -14.08 -11.92
N GLU A 38 5.91 -15.05 -11.85
CA GLU A 38 5.83 -16.32 -12.59
C GLU A 38 4.51 -17.07 -12.36
N LYS A 39 3.92 -16.96 -11.17
CA LYS A 39 2.61 -17.55 -10.83
C LYS A 39 1.45 -17.08 -11.73
N GLN A 40 1.61 -15.96 -12.43
CA GLN A 40 0.63 -15.44 -13.40
C GLN A 40 0.78 -16.04 -14.80
N LEU A 41 1.96 -16.54 -15.14
CA LEU A 41 2.32 -16.99 -16.50
C LEU A 41 1.79 -18.40 -16.83
N LYS A 42 0.70 -18.85 -16.20
CA LYS A 42 0.20 -20.24 -16.23
C LYS A 42 0.20 -20.86 -17.63
N GLU A 43 -0.82 -20.54 -18.43
CA GLU A 43 -0.95 -20.98 -19.83
C GLU A 43 -0.75 -19.81 -20.82
N ASN A 44 -0.56 -18.60 -20.29
CA ASN A 44 -0.40 -17.37 -21.06
C ASN A 44 1.08 -16.98 -21.14
N SER A 45 1.46 -16.34 -22.24
CA SER A 45 2.79 -15.75 -22.40
C SER A 45 2.98 -14.51 -21.53
N LEU A 46 4.24 -14.15 -21.25
CA LEU A 46 4.58 -12.90 -20.55
C LEU A 46 4.01 -11.68 -21.26
N GLU A 47 4.08 -11.63 -22.59
CA GLU A 47 3.59 -10.53 -23.41
C GLU A 47 2.07 -10.35 -23.26
N GLU A 48 1.30 -11.43 -23.28
CA GLU A 48 -0.16 -11.37 -23.11
C GLU A 48 -0.56 -10.88 -21.71
N VAL A 49 0.10 -11.39 -20.67
CA VAL A 49 -0.17 -10.99 -19.29
C VAL A 49 0.26 -9.55 -19.05
N GLU A 50 1.44 -9.16 -19.52
CA GLU A 50 1.93 -7.79 -19.40
C GLU A 50 1.01 -6.81 -20.13
N ALA A 51 0.61 -7.10 -21.37
CA ALA A 51 -0.32 -6.26 -22.13
C ALA A 51 -1.65 -6.04 -21.38
N PHE A 52 -2.22 -7.10 -20.79
CA PHE A 52 -3.44 -7.01 -19.99
C PHE A 52 -3.28 -6.10 -18.76
N TYR A 53 -2.20 -6.26 -17.99
CA TYR A 53 -1.96 -5.40 -16.83
C TYR A 53 -1.55 -3.98 -17.22
N LYS A 54 -0.94 -3.81 -18.40
CA LYS A 54 -0.61 -2.50 -18.96
C LYS A 54 -1.85 -1.69 -19.27
N GLU A 55 -2.86 -2.33 -19.86
CA GLU A 55 -4.17 -1.71 -20.10
C GLU A 55 -4.81 -1.27 -18.78
N LYS A 56 -4.82 -2.13 -17.76
CA LYS A 56 -5.33 -1.78 -16.42
C LYS A 56 -4.60 -0.62 -15.77
N TYR A 57 -3.26 -0.61 -15.85
CA TYR A 57 -2.45 0.49 -15.35
C TYR A 57 -2.80 1.81 -16.06
N ILE A 58 -2.87 1.79 -17.39
CA ILE A 58 -3.24 2.97 -18.18
C ILE A 58 -4.66 3.45 -17.83
N ASP A 59 -5.61 2.54 -17.60
CA ASP A 59 -6.96 2.91 -17.20
C ASP A 59 -7.02 3.56 -15.81
N MET A 60 -6.18 3.11 -14.87
CA MET A 60 -6.02 3.80 -13.58
C MET A 60 -5.42 5.20 -13.74
N MET A 61 -4.46 5.38 -14.66
CA MET A 61 -3.90 6.69 -14.98
C MET A 61 -4.95 7.63 -15.59
N LYS A 62 -5.73 7.17 -16.58
CA LYS A 62 -6.84 7.95 -17.14
C LYS A 62 -7.84 8.35 -16.07
N ARG A 63 -8.25 7.39 -15.23
CA ARG A 63 -9.18 7.65 -14.13
C ARG A 63 -8.63 8.69 -13.16
N SER A 64 -7.34 8.63 -12.84
CA SER A 64 -6.70 9.65 -12.01
C SER A 64 -6.76 11.04 -12.65
N ARG A 65 -6.56 11.15 -13.97
CA ARG A 65 -6.58 12.42 -14.71
C ARG A 65 -7.98 13.01 -14.86
N ASP A 66 -9.02 12.17 -14.84
CA ASP A 66 -10.42 12.59 -14.94
C ASP A 66 -10.98 13.10 -13.60
N LEU A 67 -10.26 12.90 -12.49
CA LEU A 67 -10.63 13.39 -11.16
C LEU A 67 -10.06 14.79 -10.92
N ASP A 68 -10.77 15.56 -10.10
CA ASP A 68 -10.40 16.91 -9.66
C ASP A 68 -10.79 17.04 -8.18
N TYR A 69 -9.89 16.61 -7.30
CA TYR A 69 -10.10 16.62 -5.85
C TYR A 69 -9.20 17.65 -5.19
N ASP A 70 -9.72 18.31 -4.16
CA ASP A 70 -8.99 19.25 -3.29
C ASP A 70 -8.12 18.56 -2.23
N ASN A 71 -7.88 17.25 -2.37
CA ASN A 71 -7.28 16.41 -1.36
C ASN A 71 -6.27 15.44 -1.98
N PHE A 72 -4.99 15.64 -1.67
CA PHE A 72 -3.88 14.86 -2.20
C PHE A 72 -4.00 13.38 -1.83
N ASN A 73 -4.30 13.08 -0.57
CA ASN A 73 -4.39 11.70 -0.06
C ASN A 73 -5.46 10.88 -0.79
N ARG A 74 -6.61 11.48 -1.11
CA ARG A 74 -7.71 10.80 -1.81
C ARG A 74 -7.54 10.78 -3.33
N TRP A 75 -6.56 11.50 -3.84
CA TRP A 75 -6.26 11.62 -5.26
C TRP A 75 -4.86 11.09 -5.57
N HIS A 76 -3.88 11.96 -5.83
CA HIS A 76 -2.54 11.58 -6.22
C HIS A 76 -1.89 10.56 -5.29
N GLY A 77 -2.00 10.73 -3.97
CA GLY A 77 -1.46 9.77 -3.01
C GLY A 77 -2.06 8.37 -3.14
N TYR A 78 -3.39 8.28 -3.30
CA TYR A 78 -4.07 7.00 -3.45
C TYR A 78 -3.72 6.31 -4.78
N PHE A 79 -3.67 7.07 -5.89
CA PHE A 79 -3.30 6.52 -7.19
C PHE A 79 -1.81 6.15 -7.28
N LEU A 80 -0.91 6.84 -6.56
CA LEU A 80 0.48 6.43 -6.40
C LEU A 80 0.58 5.02 -5.82
N ALA A 81 -0.19 4.70 -4.77
CA ALA A 81 -0.23 3.36 -4.18
C ALA A 81 -0.81 2.31 -5.15
N ILE A 82 -1.91 2.64 -5.86
CA ILE A 82 -2.47 1.76 -6.90
C ILE A 82 -1.41 1.43 -7.96
N VAL A 83 -0.74 2.46 -8.46
CA VAL A 83 0.23 2.35 -9.55
C VAL A 83 1.45 1.56 -9.13
N GLN A 84 1.99 1.82 -7.94
CA GLN A 84 3.13 1.08 -7.38
C GLN A 84 2.92 -0.44 -7.47
N GLY A 85 1.71 -0.92 -7.14
CA GLY A 85 1.42 -2.36 -7.13
C GLY A 85 1.42 -3.04 -8.52
N PHE A 86 1.47 -2.28 -9.63
CA PHE A 86 1.69 -2.86 -10.96
C PHE A 86 3.17 -3.14 -11.25
N PHE A 87 4.06 -2.36 -10.63
CA PHE A 87 5.50 -2.37 -10.90
C PHE A 87 6.29 -3.14 -9.85
N GLU A 88 5.74 -3.28 -8.63
CA GLU A 88 6.51 -3.84 -7.53
C GLU A 88 5.62 -4.53 -6.50
N GLN A 89 6.27 -5.32 -5.62
CA GLN A 89 5.60 -6.01 -4.54
C GLN A 89 4.99 -5.02 -3.55
N PHE A 90 3.81 -5.37 -3.02
CA PHE A 90 3.16 -4.64 -1.94
C PHE A 90 2.54 -5.60 -0.93
N TYR A 91 2.16 -5.06 0.22
CA TYR A 91 1.73 -5.83 1.39
C TYR A 91 0.40 -5.31 1.89
N PHE A 92 -0.37 -6.11 2.62
CA PHE A 92 -1.56 -5.61 3.29
C PHE A 92 -1.75 -6.21 4.68
N VAL A 93 -2.48 -5.45 5.49
CA VAL A 93 -2.94 -5.83 6.82
C VAL A 93 -4.42 -5.48 6.89
N TYR A 94 -5.23 -6.40 7.43
CA TYR A 94 -6.63 -6.11 7.71
C TYR A 94 -6.76 -5.44 9.08
N GLY A 95 -7.42 -4.29 9.12
CA GLY A 95 -7.83 -3.64 10.37
C GLY A 95 -6.78 -2.91 11.20
N SER A 96 -5.52 -2.88 10.78
CA SER A 96 -4.45 -2.10 11.42
C SER A 96 -3.77 -1.16 10.42
N ALA A 97 -3.50 0.08 10.87
CA ALA A 97 -2.86 1.14 10.11
C ALA A 97 -1.73 1.76 10.94
N VAL A 98 -0.54 1.95 10.37
CA VAL A 98 0.56 2.62 11.08
C VAL A 98 0.22 4.08 11.38
N SER A 99 -0.55 4.75 10.51
CA SER A 99 -1.03 6.11 10.80
C SER A 99 -2.07 6.16 11.93
N GLY A 100 -2.59 5.00 12.34
CA GLY A 100 -3.49 4.79 13.48
C GLY A 100 -2.82 4.98 14.84
N ILE A 101 -1.49 4.84 14.93
CA ILE A 101 -0.72 5.09 16.17
C ILE A 101 -1.02 6.50 16.67
N LEU A 102 -1.33 6.70 17.94
CA LEU A 102 -1.71 8.03 18.44
C LEU A 102 -0.52 8.86 18.92
N ASP A 103 0.62 8.22 19.17
CA ASP A 103 1.82 8.88 19.66
C ASP A 103 2.39 9.87 18.63
N ASN A 104 2.47 11.15 19.01
CA ASN A 104 2.98 12.19 18.11
C ASN A 104 4.51 12.14 17.97
N GLY A 105 5.24 11.62 18.97
CA GLY A 105 6.68 11.43 18.89
C GLY A 105 7.04 10.44 17.80
N PHE A 106 6.33 9.32 17.75
CA PHE A 106 6.41 8.32 16.70
C PHE A 106 6.16 8.94 15.33
N LYS A 107 5.03 9.65 15.15
CA LYS A 107 4.69 10.27 13.86
C LYS A 107 5.74 11.25 13.38
N ASN A 108 6.20 12.13 14.27
CA ASN A 108 7.20 13.14 13.93
C ASN A 108 8.58 12.51 13.63
N THR A 109 8.84 11.32 14.14
CA THR A 109 10.11 10.60 13.90
C THR A 109 10.07 9.83 12.60
N TYR A 110 8.98 9.09 12.34
CA TYR A 110 8.96 8.09 11.26
C TYR A 110 8.17 8.50 10.03
N PHE A 111 7.37 9.56 10.06
CA PHE A 111 6.64 10.03 8.89
C PHE A 111 7.30 11.25 8.27
N THR A 112 7.29 11.32 6.94
CA THR A 112 7.65 12.52 6.20
C THR A 112 6.36 13.16 5.66
N ALA A 113 6.28 14.49 5.68
CA ALA A 113 5.15 15.22 5.10
C ALA A 113 5.15 15.02 3.58
N TRP A 114 3.97 14.93 2.96
CA TRP A 114 3.88 14.70 1.51
C TRP A 114 4.50 15.85 0.71
N GLU A 115 4.43 17.06 1.25
CA GLU A 115 4.97 18.31 0.73
C GLU A 115 6.52 18.29 0.63
N ASP A 116 7.19 17.47 1.44
CA ASP A 116 8.65 17.31 1.41
C ASP A 116 9.10 16.22 0.41
N VAL A 117 8.13 15.51 -0.18
CA VAL A 117 8.35 14.32 -1.02
C VAL A 117 7.93 14.60 -2.46
N ILE A 118 6.80 15.27 -2.63
CA ILE A 118 6.13 15.52 -3.90
C ILE A 118 6.49 16.92 -4.41
N GLU A 119 6.59 17.06 -5.73
CA GLU A 119 6.83 18.36 -6.37
C GLU A 119 5.65 19.31 -6.15
N ALA A 120 5.95 20.60 -5.99
CA ALA A 120 4.98 21.62 -5.60
C ALA A 120 3.74 21.66 -6.50
N ASP A 121 3.93 21.57 -7.82
CA ASP A 121 2.85 21.59 -8.83
C ASP A 121 1.77 20.51 -8.61
N TYR A 122 2.06 19.46 -7.84
CA TYR A 122 1.12 18.36 -7.53
C TYR A 122 0.52 18.41 -6.13
N ILE A 123 0.88 19.40 -5.30
CA ILE A 123 0.45 19.43 -3.89
C ILE A 123 0.16 20.82 -3.31
N GLU A 124 0.68 21.92 -3.90
CA GLU A 124 0.68 23.25 -3.27
C GLU A 124 -0.69 23.81 -2.86
N ASP A 125 -1.75 23.42 -3.58
CA ASP A 125 -3.14 23.84 -3.32
C ASP A 125 -4.04 22.70 -2.80
N LEU A 126 -3.46 21.54 -2.46
CA LEU A 126 -4.21 20.37 -2.01
C LEU A 126 -4.11 20.17 -0.50
N TYR A 127 -5.19 19.69 0.10
CA TYR A 127 -5.13 19.20 1.48
C TYR A 127 -4.38 17.86 1.54
N SER A 128 -3.37 17.79 2.39
CA SER A 128 -2.53 16.62 2.65
C SER A 128 -2.44 16.31 4.15
N THR A 129 -2.24 15.03 4.47
CA THR A 129 -2.12 14.52 5.84
C THR A 129 -1.33 13.21 5.88
N SER A 130 -0.64 12.92 6.99
CA SER A 130 0.01 11.61 7.22
C SER A 130 -0.96 10.58 7.83
N LYS A 131 -2.25 10.68 7.55
CA LYS A 131 -3.31 9.78 8.03
C LYS A 131 -4.24 9.39 6.89
N LEU A 132 -4.81 8.19 6.98
CA LEU A 132 -5.88 7.77 6.09
C LEU A 132 -7.10 8.71 6.20
N ASN A 133 -7.56 9.24 5.06
CA ASN A 133 -8.67 10.18 4.97
C ASN A 133 -9.86 9.54 4.22
N GLY A 134 -10.51 8.60 4.90
CA GLY A 134 -11.61 7.81 4.35
C GLY A 134 -11.15 6.47 3.75
N PRO A 135 -12.10 5.72 3.16
CA PRO A 135 -11.87 4.33 2.77
C PRO A 135 -11.00 4.17 1.51
N PHE A 136 -10.88 5.21 0.67
CA PHE A 136 -10.03 5.23 -0.52
C PHE A 136 -9.05 6.40 -0.39
N SER A 137 -7.91 6.15 0.23
CA SER A 137 -6.97 7.21 0.59
C SER A 137 -5.57 6.63 0.77
N ALA A 138 -4.54 7.40 0.41
CA ALA A 138 -3.22 7.25 1.00
C ALA A 138 -3.21 7.80 2.43
N GLY A 139 -2.24 7.36 3.23
CA GLY A 139 -2.05 7.74 4.61
C GLY A 139 -0.63 8.25 4.86
N ALA A 140 0.06 7.61 5.81
CA ALA A 140 1.44 7.95 6.12
C ALA A 140 2.40 7.60 4.97
N TYR A 141 3.44 8.42 4.83
CA TYR A 141 4.62 8.10 4.04
C TYR A 141 5.86 8.08 4.93
N MET A 142 6.71 7.07 4.76
CA MET A 142 8.02 6.96 5.39
C MET A 142 9.11 7.10 4.33
N SER A 143 10.10 7.97 4.58
CA SER A 143 11.30 8.05 3.73
C SER A 143 12.16 6.76 3.86
N PRO A 144 13.05 6.48 2.89
CA PRO A 144 13.95 5.32 2.98
C PRO A 144 14.77 5.26 4.29
N GLU A 145 15.19 6.42 4.79
CA GLU A 145 15.92 6.56 6.05
C GLU A 145 15.03 6.21 7.24
N GLN A 146 13.79 6.70 7.26
CA GLN A 146 12.83 6.40 8.32
C GLN A 146 12.39 4.94 8.34
N VAL A 147 12.27 4.29 7.17
CA VAL A 147 12.01 2.85 7.07
C VAL A 147 13.13 2.06 7.76
N LYS A 148 14.40 2.38 7.45
CA LYS A 148 15.56 1.73 8.08
C LYS A 148 15.63 2.01 9.57
N GLN A 149 15.33 3.25 9.97
CA GLN A 149 15.32 3.64 11.36
C GLN A 149 14.24 2.87 12.14
N LEU A 150 13.01 2.78 11.62
CA LEU A 150 11.93 2.07 12.29
C LEU A 150 12.22 0.58 12.44
N LEU A 151 12.83 -0.05 11.44
CA LEU A 151 13.31 -1.44 11.55
C LEU A 151 14.34 -1.60 12.66
N HIS A 152 15.33 -0.71 12.69
CA HIS A 152 16.36 -0.73 13.72
C HIS A 152 15.75 -0.53 15.11
N ASP A 153 14.85 0.45 15.26
CA ASP A 153 14.27 0.81 16.56
C ASP A 153 13.29 -0.27 17.02
N TYR A 154 12.56 -0.95 16.13
CA TYR A 154 11.76 -2.13 16.50
C TYR A 154 12.60 -3.26 17.13
N GLU A 155 13.85 -3.44 16.69
CA GLU A 155 14.74 -4.47 17.22
C GLU A 155 15.45 -4.05 18.52
N ASN A 156 15.63 -2.75 18.74
CA ASN A 156 16.54 -2.22 19.77
C ASN A 156 15.87 -1.32 20.83
N ASP A 157 14.64 -0.85 20.58
CA ASP A 157 13.86 0.00 21.47
C ASP A 157 12.56 -0.71 21.92
N PRO A 158 12.47 -1.14 23.19
CA PRO A 158 11.28 -1.78 23.73
C PRO A 158 10.01 -0.94 23.61
N GLU A 159 10.09 0.40 23.73
CA GLU A 159 8.89 1.25 23.67
C GLU A 159 8.32 1.29 22.25
N ILE A 160 9.19 1.36 21.23
CA ILE A 160 8.78 1.30 19.82
C ILE A 160 8.24 -0.07 19.47
N LYS A 161 8.88 -1.12 19.97
CA LYS A 161 8.42 -2.49 19.76
C LYS A 161 7.02 -2.70 20.34
N ASP A 162 6.81 -2.36 21.61
CA ASP A 162 5.51 -2.51 22.28
C ASP A 162 4.44 -1.70 21.55
N LEU A 163 4.74 -0.47 21.15
CA LEU A 163 3.81 0.38 20.40
C LEU A 163 3.39 -0.23 19.06
N LEU A 164 4.32 -0.85 18.33
CA LEU A 164 4.04 -1.52 17.05
C LEU A 164 3.28 -2.84 17.25
N GLU A 165 3.64 -3.64 18.25
CA GLU A 165 2.94 -4.89 18.56
C GLU A 165 1.50 -4.64 19.05
N GLU A 166 1.26 -3.54 19.79
CA GLU A 166 -0.09 -3.08 20.16
C GLU A 166 -0.89 -2.60 18.94
N GLN A 167 -0.28 -1.85 18.01
CA GLN A 167 -0.97 -1.37 16.81
C GLN A 167 -1.30 -2.51 15.83
N PHE A 168 -0.43 -3.52 15.75
CA PHE A 168 -0.49 -4.64 14.82
C PHE A 168 -0.58 -5.96 15.58
N GLU A 169 -1.66 -6.12 16.33
CA GLU A 169 -1.91 -7.31 17.15
C GLU A 169 -1.71 -8.63 16.38
N ASN A 170 -1.32 -9.67 17.13
CA ASN A 170 -1.09 -11.02 16.63
C ASN A 170 -0.03 -11.05 15.52
N ARG A 171 -0.36 -11.66 14.37
CA ARG A 171 0.58 -11.85 13.26
C ARG A 171 0.54 -10.71 12.25
N ARG A 172 -0.28 -9.68 12.47
CA ARG A 172 -0.36 -8.52 11.57
C ARG A 172 0.96 -7.77 11.49
N ILE A 173 1.70 -7.72 12.60
CA ILE A 173 3.03 -7.13 12.65
C ILE A 173 3.99 -7.80 11.66
N ASP A 174 3.87 -9.12 11.42
CA ASP A 174 4.74 -9.85 10.49
C ASP A 174 4.64 -9.29 9.07
N ALA A 175 3.42 -8.98 8.60
CA ALA A 175 3.20 -8.41 7.27
C ALA A 175 3.73 -6.98 7.15
N PHE A 176 3.50 -6.14 8.17
CA PHE A 176 4.04 -4.78 8.19
C PHE A 176 5.59 -4.78 8.23
N MET A 177 6.19 -5.64 9.04
CA MET A 177 7.64 -5.82 9.10
C MET A 177 8.22 -6.37 7.79
N ALA A 178 7.49 -7.23 7.08
CA ALA A 178 7.90 -7.69 5.76
C ALA A 178 7.92 -6.54 4.73
N ALA A 179 6.95 -5.62 4.79
CA ALA A 179 6.90 -4.43 3.95
C ALA A 179 8.09 -3.50 4.22
N LEU A 180 8.38 -3.23 5.50
CA LEU A 180 9.53 -2.42 5.90
C LEU A 180 10.85 -3.04 5.46
N LYS A 181 11.03 -4.36 5.65
CA LYS A 181 12.25 -5.08 5.22
C LYS A 181 12.46 -4.99 3.72
N TYR A 182 11.42 -5.22 2.93
CA TYR A 182 11.50 -5.09 1.47
C TYR A 182 11.88 -3.67 1.05
N ALA A 183 11.22 -2.65 1.62
CA ALA A 183 11.54 -1.26 1.32
C ALA A 183 12.98 -0.90 1.71
N SER A 184 13.44 -1.36 2.88
CA SER A 184 14.81 -1.15 3.35
C SER A 184 15.85 -1.79 2.43
N GLU A 185 15.64 -3.05 2.03
CA GLU A 185 16.53 -3.80 1.13
C GLU A 185 16.66 -3.15 -0.25
N ASN A 186 15.60 -2.51 -0.73
CA ASN A 186 15.56 -1.83 -2.03
C ASN A 186 15.85 -0.31 -1.93
N ASN A 187 16.17 0.21 -0.74
CA ASN A 187 16.39 1.64 -0.49
C ASN A 187 15.21 2.53 -0.91
N GLN A 188 14.00 2.07 -0.61
CA GLN A 188 12.73 2.72 -0.94
C GLN A 188 12.07 3.29 0.31
N GLY A 189 11.20 4.28 0.12
CA GLY A 189 10.24 4.69 1.13
C GLY A 189 9.04 3.74 1.17
N LEU A 190 8.05 4.05 2.00
CA LEU A 190 6.85 3.23 2.17
C LEU A 190 5.60 4.11 2.21
N ILE A 191 4.66 3.86 1.30
CA ILE A 191 3.32 4.50 1.31
C ILE A 191 2.32 3.58 2.00
N GLU A 192 1.55 4.11 2.95
CA GLU A 192 0.33 3.49 3.46
C GLU A 192 -0.88 3.89 2.61
N ALA A 193 -1.79 2.95 2.29
CA ALA A 193 -3.05 3.24 1.61
C ALA A 193 -4.19 2.33 2.07
N SER A 194 -5.45 2.74 1.88
CA SER A 194 -6.64 1.96 2.23
C SER A 194 -7.42 1.48 1.00
N LYS A 195 -8.00 0.28 1.07
CA LYS A 195 -8.79 -0.35 0.00
C LYS A 195 -8.13 -0.36 -1.38
N ILE A 196 -6.84 -0.65 -1.45
CA ILE A 196 -6.21 -1.07 -2.72
C ILE A 196 -6.70 -2.47 -3.09
N ILE A 197 -6.81 -3.33 -2.06
CA ILE A 197 -7.55 -4.58 -2.08
C ILE A 197 -8.84 -4.32 -1.27
N ASP A 198 -9.99 -4.45 -1.91
CA ASP A 198 -11.29 -4.42 -1.26
C ASP A 198 -11.83 -5.85 -1.19
N GLN A 199 -12.11 -6.31 0.03
CA GLN A 199 -12.67 -7.62 0.24
C GLN A 199 -14.15 -7.57 -0.11
N SER A 200 -14.67 -8.60 -0.78
CA SER A 200 -16.12 -8.70 -0.93
C SER A 200 -16.75 -9.04 0.42
N GLU A 201 -17.91 -8.44 0.69
CA GLU A 201 -18.76 -8.79 1.83
C GLU A 201 -19.41 -10.18 1.64
N GLU A 202 -19.36 -10.76 0.43
CA GLU A 202 -19.90 -12.08 0.11
C GLU A 202 -18.82 -13.17 0.14
N ILE A 203 -19.12 -14.27 0.84
CA ILE A 203 -18.21 -15.40 1.17
C ILE A 203 -17.65 -16.15 -0.07
N PHE A 204 -18.05 -15.79 -1.30
CA PHE A 204 -17.64 -16.48 -2.54
C PHE A 204 -17.24 -15.55 -3.68
N GLU A 205 -17.13 -14.25 -3.43
CA GLU A 205 -16.66 -13.31 -4.45
C GLU A 205 -15.14 -13.11 -4.36
N GLU A 206 -14.51 -13.00 -5.54
CA GLU A 206 -13.09 -12.65 -5.60
C GLU A 206 -12.86 -11.24 -5.08
N PRO A 207 -11.80 -11.00 -4.29
CA PRO A 207 -11.49 -9.66 -3.81
C PRO A 207 -11.21 -8.73 -4.99
N LEU A 208 -11.72 -7.50 -4.91
CA LEU A 208 -11.41 -6.47 -5.88
C LEU A 208 -10.02 -5.91 -5.58
N CYS A 209 -9.15 -5.85 -6.58
CA CYS A 209 -7.86 -5.18 -6.47
C CYS A 209 -7.75 -4.12 -7.57
N TYR A 210 -7.48 -2.87 -7.18
CA TYR A 210 -7.26 -1.78 -8.14
C TYR A 210 -5.89 -1.84 -8.81
N SER A 211 -5.02 -2.75 -8.35
CA SER A 211 -3.66 -2.96 -8.86
C SER A 211 -3.45 -4.40 -9.39
N ASN A 212 -2.21 -4.85 -9.52
CA ASN A 212 -1.91 -6.26 -9.80
C ASN A 212 -1.89 -7.08 -8.50
N VAL A 213 -3.00 -7.76 -8.17
CA VAL A 213 -3.12 -8.62 -6.97
C VAL A 213 -2.02 -9.67 -6.84
N PHE A 214 -1.40 -10.09 -7.93
CA PHE A 214 -0.32 -11.08 -7.86
C PHE A 214 1.01 -10.49 -7.39
N ASN A 215 1.17 -9.17 -7.42
CA ASN A 215 2.26 -8.48 -6.75
C ASN A 215 2.01 -8.29 -5.25
N CYS A 216 0.82 -8.63 -4.75
CA CYS A 216 0.61 -8.73 -3.32
C CYS A 216 1.40 -9.90 -2.74
N ASP A 217 2.06 -9.62 -1.62
CA ASP A 217 2.80 -10.60 -0.84
C ASP A 217 1.93 -11.76 -0.34
N ILE A 218 2.49 -12.96 -0.34
CA ILE A 218 1.80 -14.21 0.04
C ILE A 218 1.58 -14.29 1.55
N LEU A 219 2.53 -13.78 2.36
CA LEU A 219 2.41 -13.80 3.82
C LEU A 219 1.21 -12.95 4.27
N SER A 220 0.99 -11.80 3.67
CA SER A 220 -0.20 -10.96 3.91
C SER A 220 -1.50 -11.74 3.70
N SER A 221 -1.63 -12.45 2.56
CA SER A 221 -2.80 -13.28 2.26
C SER A 221 -2.94 -14.46 3.24
N ALA A 222 -1.84 -15.07 3.67
CA ALA A 222 -1.85 -16.20 4.59
C ALA A 222 -2.30 -15.78 6.01
N ILE A 223 -1.83 -14.64 6.50
CA ILE A 223 -2.25 -14.08 7.80
C ILE A 223 -3.74 -13.79 7.79
N TYR A 224 -4.22 -13.09 6.76
CA TYR A 224 -5.64 -12.78 6.64
C TYR A 224 -6.52 -14.03 6.61
N THR A 225 -6.14 -15.05 5.83
CA THR A 225 -6.89 -16.32 5.74
C THR A 225 -6.96 -17.03 7.10
N ALA A 226 -5.87 -17.00 7.88
CA ALA A 226 -5.83 -17.61 9.19
C ALA A 226 -6.76 -16.89 10.18
N GLU A 227 -6.72 -15.55 10.22
CA GLU A 227 -7.61 -14.75 11.08
C GLU A 227 -9.09 -14.95 10.72
N LEU A 228 -9.41 -15.01 9.43
CA LEU A 228 -10.77 -15.27 8.97
C LEU A 228 -11.26 -16.66 9.41
N SER A 229 -10.39 -17.67 9.33
CA SER A 229 -10.69 -19.02 9.82
C SER A 229 -10.94 -19.05 11.33
N GLU A 230 -10.11 -18.36 12.12
CA GLU A 230 -10.28 -18.26 13.57
C GLU A 230 -11.60 -17.56 13.94
N HIS A 231 -11.93 -16.46 13.26
CA HIS A 231 -13.19 -15.74 13.45
C HIS A 231 -14.42 -16.65 13.20
N TYR A 232 -14.44 -17.39 12.09
CA TYR A 232 -15.54 -18.33 11.84
C TYR A 232 -15.57 -19.49 12.85
N GLU A 233 -14.43 -19.98 13.32
CA GLU A 233 -14.40 -20.97 14.40
C GLU A 233 -15.05 -20.46 15.70
N GLU A 234 -14.83 -19.19 16.07
CA GLU A 234 -15.46 -18.57 17.23
C GLU A 234 -16.98 -18.47 17.06
N ILE A 235 -17.46 -18.06 15.88
CA ILE A 235 -18.88 -18.06 15.52
C ILE A 235 -19.46 -19.47 15.67
N TYR A 236 -18.81 -20.49 15.08
CA TYR A 236 -19.29 -21.87 15.14
C TYR A 236 -19.27 -22.47 16.55
N LYS A 237 -18.37 -22.02 17.43
CA LYS A 237 -18.31 -22.40 18.85
C LYS A 237 -19.34 -21.65 19.71
N GLY A 238 -20.10 -20.71 19.13
CA GLY A 238 -21.06 -19.86 19.84
C GLY A 238 -20.38 -18.87 20.79
N MET A 239 -19.13 -18.51 20.49
CA MET A 239 -18.30 -17.58 21.26
C MET A 239 -18.07 -16.25 20.54
N GLY A 240 -18.36 -16.18 19.24
CA GLY A 240 -18.39 -14.93 18.47
C GLY A 240 -19.75 -14.23 18.58
N ASP A 241 -19.74 -12.90 18.57
CA ASP A 241 -20.94 -12.05 18.45
C ASP A 241 -21.60 -12.16 17.06
#